data_AF-A0A7Y4WKR3-F1
#
_entry.id   AF-A0A7Y4WKR3-F1
#
_cell.length_a   1.000
_cell.length_b   1.000
_cell.length_c   1.000
_cell.angle_alpha   90.00
_cell.angle_beta   90.00
_cell.angle_gamma   90.00
#
_symmetry.space_group_name_H-M   'P 1'
#
loop_
_entity.id
_entity.type
_entity.pdbx_description
1 polymer ?
#
loop_
_entity_poly.entity_id
_entity_poly.type
_entity_poly.pdbx_seq_one_letter_code
_entity_poly.pdbx_strand_id
1 'polypeptide(L)'
;MEKKKKFLPKPEYIGGPKALGKFITDNLKYPESAIKDKIQGVVVVRIEIDFHGKVIDAKVLSSLQDDCNQEAMRIARLLQFHVAKVRNIKISFFKNINIHFQLPQAPVQTVYSYTVQTNSPTDSEKPGNTHYSYTITVHNSENK
;
A
#
# COMPACT_ATOMS: atom_id res chain seq x y z
N MET A 1 -15.59 -26.58 -37.46
CA MET A 1 -14.79 -27.04 -36.29
C MET A 1 -14.14 -25.83 -35.65
N GLU A 2 -14.80 -25.26 -34.64
CA GLU A 2 -14.30 -24.07 -33.94
C GLU A 2 -13.10 -24.48 -33.08
N LYS A 3 -11.91 -23.99 -33.43
CA LYS A 3 -10.69 -24.26 -32.66
C LYS A 3 -10.88 -23.62 -31.28
N LYS A 4 -11.27 -24.43 -30.28
CA LYS A 4 -11.34 -23.99 -28.88
C LYS A 4 -9.98 -23.37 -28.53
N LYS A 5 -9.95 -22.04 -28.44
CA LYS A 5 -8.76 -21.25 -28.10
C LYS A 5 -8.28 -21.79 -26.76
N LYS A 6 -7.16 -22.52 -26.78
CA LYS A 6 -6.59 -23.15 -25.58
C LYS A 6 -6.04 -22.01 -24.72
N PHE A 7 -6.88 -21.44 -23.86
CA PHE A 7 -6.48 -20.34 -22.99
C PHE A 7 -5.39 -20.87 -22.06
N LEU A 8 -4.17 -20.32 -22.19
CA LEU A 8 -3.13 -20.49 -21.19
C LEU A 8 -3.69 -19.91 -19.88
N PRO A 9 -3.73 -20.68 -18.79
CA PRO A 9 -4.22 -20.17 -17.53
C PRO A 9 -3.31 -19.04 -17.06
N LYS A 10 -3.91 -17.98 -16.52
CA LYS A 10 -3.15 -16.87 -15.96
C LYS A 10 -2.95 -17.12 -14.47
N PRO A 11 -1.76 -16.83 -13.91
CA PRO A 11 -1.56 -16.87 -12.47
C PRO A 11 -2.34 -15.74 -11.81
N GLU A 12 -3.24 -16.10 -10.91
CA GLU A 12 -4.04 -15.16 -10.14
C GLU A 12 -3.64 -15.25 -8.66
N TYR A 13 -3.54 -14.10 -7.99
CA TYR A 13 -3.29 -14.11 -6.56
C TYR A 13 -4.56 -14.50 -5.82
N ILE A 14 -4.43 -15.25 -4.72
CA ILE A 14 -5.57 -15.69 -3.92
C ILE A 14 -6.28 -14.46 -3.36
N GLY A 15 -7.57 -14.28 -3.65
CA GLY A 15 -8.32 -13.08 -3.29
C GLY A 15 -8.14 -11.88 -4.23
N GLY A 16 -7.46 -12.07 -5.37
CA GLY A 16 -7.36 -11.08 -6.43
C GLY A 16 -6.37 -9.93 -6.16
N PRO A 17 -6.40 -8.87 -6.98
CA PRO A 17 -5.42 -7.78 -6.91
C PRO A 17 -5.50 -6.96 -5.62
N LYS A 18 -6.71 -6.82 -5.04
CA LYS A 18 -6.90 -6.10 -3.77
C LYS A 18 -6.25 -6.85 -2.60
N ALA A 19 -6.43 -8.17 -2.54
CA ALA A 19 -5.78 -9.00 -1.54
C ALA A 19 -4.26 -9.01 -1.69
N LEU A 20 -3.75 -9.00 -2.92
CA LEU A 20 -2.32 -8.86 -3.19
C LEU A 20 -1.77 -7.55 -2.63
N GLY A 21 -2.44 -6.42 -2.92
CA GLY A 21 -2.05 -5.12 -2.39
C GLY A 21 -2.05 -5.11 -0.85
N LYS A 22 -3.11 -5.63 -0.24
CA LYS A 22 -3.22 -5.74 1.22
C LYS A 22 -2.09 -6.60 1.80
N PHE A 23 -1.82 -7.78 1.22
CA PHE A 23 -0.74 -8.65 1.66
C PHE A 23 0.61 -7.95 1.61
N ILE A 24 0.89 -7.21 0.53
CA ILE A 24 2.12 -6.43 0.39
C ILE A 24 2.18 -5.40 1.52
N THR A 25 1.14 -4.58 1.73
CA THR A 25 1.13 -3.56 2.78
C THR A 25 1.27 -4.16 4.19
N ASP A 26 0.57 -5.26 4.50
CA ASP A 26 0.62 -5.92 5.80
C ASP A 26 1.99 -6.55 6.11
N ASN A 27 2.68 -7.03 5.07
CA ASN A 27 3.99 -7.68 5.21
C ASN A 27 5.16 -6.74 4.94
N LEU A 28 4.91 -5.50 4.51
CA LEU A 28 5.94 -4.52 4.20
C LEU A 28 6.59 -3.99 5.46
N LYS A 29 7.89 -4.27 5.61
CA LYS A 29 8.70 -3.69 6.67
C LYS A 29 9.51 -2.54 6.09
N TYR A 30 9.16 -1.32 6.46
CA TYR A 30 9.89 -0.15 6.00
C TYR A 30 11.31 -0.14 6.60
N PRO A 31 12.37 -0.13 5.78
CA PRO A 31 13.75 -0.11 6.31
C PRO A 31 14.02 1.18 7.08
N GLU A 32 14.70 1.09 8.23
CA GLU A 32 15.00 2.26 9.08
C GLU A 32 15.83 3.33 8.36
N SER A 33 16.76 2.91 7.50
CA SER A 33 17.56 3.79 6.64
C SER A 33 16.66 4.63 5.74
N ALA A 34 15.70 4.00 5.06
CA ALA A 34 14.75 4.68 4.20
C ALA A 34 13.80 5.62 4.98
N ILE A 35 13.50 5.32 6.25
CA ILE A 35 12.75 6.24 7.13
C ILE A 35 13.58 7.48 7.47
N LYS A 36 14.85 7.28 7.90
CA LYS A 36 15.78 8.35 8.28
C LYS A 36 16.02 9.31 7.10
N ASP A 37 16.20 8.74 5.92
CA ASP A 37 16.48 9.48 4.68
C ASP A 37 15.20 10.01 4.01
N LYS A 38 14.02 9.74 4.61
CA LYS A 38 12.70 10.13 4.10
C LYS A 38 12.45 9.70 2.64
N ILE A 39 13.00 8.54 2.28
CA ILE A 39 12.93 7.99 0.93
C ILE A 39 11.54 7.43 0.69
N GLN A 40 10.90 7.80 -0.41
CA GLN A 40 9.61 7.28 -0.84
C GLN A 40 9.65 6.92 -2.33
N GLY A 41 8.81 5.99 -2.75
CA GLY A 41 8.71 5.65 -4.17
C GLY A 41 8.10 4.29 -4.42
N VAL A 42 8.34 3.77 -5.62
CA VAL A 42 7.83 2.46 -6.05
C VAL A 42 9.01 1.62 -6.49
N VAL A 43 9.15 0.43 -5.90
CA VAL A 43 10.07 -0.60 -6.39
C VAL A 43 9.29 -1.54 -7.29
N VAL A 44 9.77 -1.75 -8.51
CA VAL A 44 9.17 -2.67 -9.47
C VAL A 44 9.97 -3.96 -9.48
N VAL A 45 9.34 -5.07 -9.10
CA VAL A 45 9.96 -6.40 -9.07
C VAL A 45 9.32 -7.29 -10.12
N ARG A 46 10.15 -7.88 -10.98
CA ARG A 46 9.77 -8.97 -11.88
C ARG A 46 9.88 -10.28 -11.11
N ILE A 47 8.81 -11.03 -11.06
CA ILE A 47 8.78 -12.38 -10.49
C ILE A 47 8.61 -13.43 -11.57
N GLU A 48 9.24 -14.59 -11.37
CA GLU A 48 8.98 -15.81 -12.11
C GLU A 48 8.16 -16.75 -11.23
N ILE A 49 7.01 -17.19 -11.75
CA ILE A 49 6.04 -18.04 -11.06
C ILE A 49 6.03 -19.40 -11.77
N ASP A 50 6.27 -20.46 -11.03
CA ASP A 50 6.21 -21.83 -11.54
C ASP A 50 4.76 -22.29 -11.79
N PHE A 51 4.58 -23.42 -12.49
CA PHE A 51 3.25 -24.00 -12.76
C PHE A 51 2.50 -24.41 -11.48
N HIS A 52 3.18 -24.50 -10.34
CA HIS A 52 2.60 -24.68 -9.01
C HIS A 52 2.12 -23.37 -8.34
N GLY A 53 2.40 -22.21 -8.95
CA GLY A 53 2.04 -20.90 -8.39
C GLY A 53 3.03 -20.35 -7.36
N LYS A 54 4.17 -21.01 -7.16
CA LYS A 54 5.26 -20.53 -6.29
C LYS A 54 6.16 -19.57 -7.06
N VAL A 55 6.60 -18.49 -6.42
CA VAL A 55 7.65 -17.62 -6.96
C VAL A 55 9.00 -18.33 -6.84
N ILE A 56 9.66 -18.56 -7.98
CA ILE A 56 10.96 -19.23 -8.06
C ILE A 56 12.12 -18.26 -8.26
N ASP A 57 11.86 -17.10 -8.89
CA ASP A 57 12.84 -16.03 -9.03
C ASP A 57 12.19 -14.65 -8.86
N ALA A 58 12.99 -13.68 -8.41
CA ALA A 58 12.58 -12.30 -8.23
C ALA A 58 13.75 -11.36 -8.56
N LYS A 59 13.53 -10.46 -9.53
CA LYS A 59 14.50 -9.49 -10.03
C LYS A 59 13.95 -8.07 -9.98
N VAL A 60 14.71 -7.13 -9.44
CA VAL A 60 14.34 -5.72 -9.43
C VAL A 60 14.50 -5.14 -10.85
N LEU A 61 13.45 -4.49 -11.35
CA LEU A 61 13.44 -3.76 -12.63
C LEU A 61 13.62 -2.25 -12.41
N SER A 62 13.01 -1.72 -11.36
CA SER A 62 13.15 -0.32 -10.96
C SER A 62 13.50 -0.28 -9.49
N SER A 63 14.69 0.25 -9.21
CA SER A 63 15.30 0.34 -7.89
C SER A 63 15.00 1.68 -7.23
N LEU A 64 14.90 1.67 -5.90
CA LEU A 64 14.80 2.89 -5.09
C LEU A 64 16.06 3.09 -4.24
N GLN A 65 16.21 2.27 -3.20
CA GLN A 65 17.38 2.19 -2.32
C GLN A 65 17.63 0.71 -2.02
N ASP A 66 18.87 0.32 -1.77
CA ASP A 66 19.24 -1.10 -1.63
C ASP A 66 18.42 -1.83 -0.57
N ASP A 67 18.16 -1.20 0.58
CA ASP A 67 17.35 -1.80 1.64
C ASP A 67 15.88 -1.96 1.21
N CYS A 68 15.30 -0.98 0.50
CA CYS A 68 13.95 -1.08 -0.06
C CYS A 68 13.87 -2.17 -1.15
N ASN A 69 14.92 -2.30 -1.96
CA ASN A 69 15.01 -3.31 -3.01
C ASN A 69 15.05 -4.71 -2.41
N GLN A 70 15.85 -4.91 -1.35
CA GLN A 70 15.94 -6.18 -0.63
C GLN A 70 14.60 -6.55 0.01
N GLU A 71 13.95 -5.59 0.67
CA GLU A 71 12.64 -5.82 1.27
C GLU A 71 11.58 -6.14 0.22
N ALA A 72 11.58 -5.43 -0.91
CA ALA A 72 10.68 -5.70 -2.02
C ALA A 72 10.87 -7.11 -2.59
N MET A 73 12.12 -7.57 -2.76
CA MET A 73 12.42 -8.94 -3.17
C MET A 73 11.97 -9.99 -2.14
N ARG A 74 12.12 -9.70 -0.84
CA ARG A 74 11.65 -10.58 0.24
C ARG A 74 10.15 -10.80 0.15
N ILE A 75 9.36 -9.73 0.06
CA ILE A 75 7.89 -9.80 -0.07
C ILE A 75 7.50 -10.53 -1.35
N ALA A 76 8.15 -10.21 -2.47
CA ALA A 76 7.87 -10.84 -3.76
C ALA A 76 8.04 -12.37 -3.71
N ARG A 77 9.04 -12.88 -2.97
CA ARG A 77 9.28 -14.33 -2.78
C ARG A 77 8.28 -15.01 -1.84
N LEU A 78 7.62 -14.26 -0.97
CA LEU A 78 6.59 -14.79 -0.06
C LEU A 78 5.24 -14.97 -0.74
N LEU A 79 5.06 -14.41 -1.94
CA LEU A 79 3.80 -14.51 -2.66
C LEU A 79 3.54 -15.92 -3.16
N GLN A 80 2.27 -16.31 -3.07
CA GLN A 80 1.76 -17.54 -3.64
C GLN A 80 0.58 -17.23 -4.55
N PHE A 81 0.63 -17.77 -5.76
CA PHE A 81 -0.38 -17.60 -6.78
C PHE A 81 -1.17 -18.90 -6.95
N HIS A 82 -2.43 -18.76 -7.33
CA HIS A 82 -3.23 -19.86 -7.82
C HIS A 82 -3.05 -19.97 -9.33
N VAL A 83 -2.60 -21.15 -9.79
CA VAL A 83 -2.43 -21.48 -11.20
C VAL A 83 -3.30 -22.68 -11.51
N ALA A 84 -4.22 -22.54 -12.47
CA ALA A 84 -5.03 -23.68 -12.90
C ALA A 84 -4.14 -24.73 -13.57
N LYS A 85 -4.26 -25.99 -13.14
CA LYS A 85 -3.46 -27.10 -13.68
C LYS A 85 -3.79 -27.34 -15.15
N VAL A 86 -2.78 -27.21 -16.01
CA VAL A 86 -2.86 -27.64 -17.42
C VAL A 86 -2.29 -29.05 -17.53
N ARG A 87 -2.99 -29.95 -18.22
CA ARG A 87 -2.51 -31.31 -18.47
C ARG A 87 -1.19 -31.28 -19.27
N ASN A 88 -0.15 -31.92 -18.71
CA ASN A 88 1.14 -32.23 -19.34
C ASN A 88 2.02 -31.05 -19.82
N ILE A 89 1.83 -29.82 -19.33
CA ILE A 89 2.70 -28.68 -19.70
C ILE A 89 3.19 -27.97 -18.43
N LYS A 90 4.51 -27.90 -18.27
CA LYS A 90 5.18 -27.02 -17.30
C LYS A 90 5.37 -25.66 -17.96
N ILE A 91 4.82 -24.61 -17.35
CA ILE A 91 4.91 -23.24 -17.85
C ILE A 91 5.37 -22.36 -16.68
N SER A 92 6.40 -21.55 -16.93
CA SER A 92 6.77 -20.42 -16.08
C SER A 92 6.02 -19.16 -16.52
N PHE A 93 5.56 -18.36 -15.57
CA PHE A 93 4.93 -17.08 -15.81
C PHE A 93 5.79 -15.94 -15.27
N PHE A 94 5.93 -14.87 -16.06
CA PHE A 94 6.57 -13.64 -15.59
C PHE A 94 5.50 -12.61 -15.24
N LYS A 95 5.66 -11.96 -14.08
CA LYS A 95 4.77 -10.88 -13.64
C LYS A 95 5.56 -9.75 -13.00
N ASN A 96 5.12 -8.51 -13.23
CA ASN A 96 5.68 -7.34 -12.56
C ASN A 96 4.79 -6.95 -11.39
N ILE A 97 5.41 -6.67 -10.25
CA ILE A 97 4.75 -6.23 -9.02
C ILE A 97 5.33 -4.88 -8.62
N ASN A 98 4.42 -3.94 -8.35
CA ASN A 98 4.77 -2.62 -7.86
C ASN A 98 4.60 -2.62 -6.35
N ILE A 99 5.69 -2.37 -5.62
CA ILE A 99 5.69 -2.27 -4.17
C ILE A 99 5.90 -0.81 -3.80
N HIS A 100 4.91 -0.23 -3.13
CA HIS A 100 4.87 1.19 -2.81
C HIS A 100 5.48 1.41 -1.43
N PHE A 101 6.56 2.18 -1.38
CA PHE A 101 7.19 2.65 -0.15
C PHE A 101 6.70 4.08 0.10
N GLN A 102 5.70 4.20 0.98
CA GLN A 102 5.16 5.48 1.42
C GLN A 102 5.47 5.67 2.90
N LEU A 103 6.11 6.78 3.27
CA LEU A 103 6.36 7.02 4.70
C LEU A 103 5.01 7.15 5.39
N PRO A 104 4.82 6.50 6.55
CA PRO A 104 3.69 6.82 7.40
C PRO A 104 3.84 8.29 7.76
N GLN A 105 2.89 9.13 7.35
CA GLN A 105 2.80 10.48 7.90
C GLN A 105 2.61 10.28 9.40
N ALA A 106 3.56 10.75 10.22
CA ALA A 106 3.34 10.82 11.67
C ALA A 106 1.97 11.47 11.88
N PRO A 107 1.13 10.97 12.81
CA PRO A 107 -0.19 11.55 13.03
C PRO A 107 0.00 13.04 13.28
N VAL A 108 -0.44 13.84 12.31
CA VAL A 108 -0.40 15.29 12.41
C VAL A 108 -1.32 15.61 13.58
N GLN A 109 -0.78 16.12 14.70
CA GLN A 109 -1.61 16.61 15.81
C GLN A 109 -2.46 17.75 15.25
N THR A 110 -3.71 17.44 14.87
CA THR A 110 -4.58 18.41 14.21
C THR A 110 -5.18 19.28 15.30
N VAL A 111 -4.65 20.49 15.47
CA VAL A 111 -5.30 21.52 16.29
C VAL A 111 -6.44 22.11 15.46
N TYR A 112 -7.68 21.75 15.78
CA TYR A 112 -8.87 22.38 15.19
C TYR A 112 -9.18 23.68 15.93
N SER A 113 -8.93 24.84 15.32
CA SER A 113 -9.44 26.12 15.79
C SER A 113 -10.70 26.48 15.02
N TYR A 114 -11.84 26.46 15.70
CA TYR A 114 -13.09 26.96 15.15
C TYR A 114 -13.32 28.39 15.64
N THR A 115 -13.74 29.29 14.75
CA THR A 115 -14.25 30.61 15.10
C THR A 115 -15.74 30.62 14.86
N VAL A 116 -16.52 30.85 15.92
CA VAL A 116 -17.97 30.95 15.81
C VAL A 116 -18.31 32.41 15.55
N GLN A 117 -18.93 32.71 14.41
CA GLN A 117 -19.57 34.00 14.16
C GLN A 117 -21.03 33.88 14.58
N THR A 118 -21.39 34.45 15.72
CA THR A 118 -22.77 34.45 16.19
C THR A 118 -23.58 35.49 15.40
N ASN A 119 -24.38 35.04 14.44
CA ASN A 119 -25.45 35.87 13.89
C ASN A 119 -26.64 35.79 14.84
N SER A 120 -26.60 36.57 15.92
CA SER A 120 -27.75 36.80 16.80
C SER A 120 -28.68 37.81 16.12
N PRO A 121 -29.98 37.52 15.94
CA PRO A 121 -30.95 38.56 15.67
C PRO A 121 -31.37 39.17 17.00
N THR A 122 -31.13 40.47 17.21
CA THR A 122 -32.01 41.43 17.90
C THR A 122 -31.29 42.78 18.00
N ASP A 123 -32.07 43.83 17.72
CA ASP A 123 -31.79 45.26 17.77
C ASP A 123 -30.70 45.78 18.73
N SER A 124 -30.01 46.79 18.22
CA SER A 124 -29.31 47.88 18.94
C SER A 124 -27.98 47.56 19.65
N GLU A 125 -26.96 48.29 19.19
CA GLU A 125 -25.70 48.65 19.87
C GLU A 125 -24.50 47.67 19.81
N LYS A 126 -23.65 47.93 18.79
CA LYS A 126 -22.21 47.63 18.59
C LYS A 126 -21.63 46.34 19.22
N PRO A 127 -21.32 45.30 18.42
CA PRO A 127 -20.47 44.20 18.89
C PRO A 127 -19.00 44.41 18.52
N GLY A 128 -18.14 44.53 19.53
CA GLY A 128 -16.71 44.27 19.42
C GLY A 128 -16.48 42.77 19.23
N ASN A 129 -15.79 42.40 18.15
CA ASN A 129 -15.58 41.01 17.72
C ASN A 129 -14.67 40.27 18.73
N THR A 130 -15.24 39.56 19.70
CA THR A 130 -14.48 38.81 20.71
C THR A 130 -14.24 37.38 20.23
N HIS A 131 -12.97 37.00 20.07
CA HIS A 131 -12.53 35.70 19.56
C HIS A 131 -12.22 34.74 20.71
N TYR A 132 -12.92 33.60 20.80
CA TYR A 132 -12.60 32.52 21.74
C TYR A 132 -12.00 31.33 20.97
N SER A 133 -10.81 30.89 21.37
CA SER A 133 -10.18 29.67 20.82
C SER A 133 -10.14 28.57 21.87
N TYR A 134 -10.62 27.38 21.53
CA TYR A 134 -10.45 26.18 22.36
C TYR A 134 -9.51 25.19 21.67
N THR A 135 -8.58 24.62 22.43
CA THR A 135 -7.72 23.52 21.98
C THR A 135 -8.26 22.22 22.54
N ILE A 136 -8.69 21.29 21.68
CA ILE A 136 -9.11 19.94 22.08
C ILE A 136 -7.94 18.99 21.81
N THR A 137 -7.33 18.46 22.86
CA THR A 137 -6.26 17.46 22.74
C THR A 137 -6.87 16.06 22.80
N VAL A 138 -6.88 15.35 21.68
CA VAL A 138 -7.37 13.97 21.61
C VAL A 138 -6.23 13.02 21.93
N HIS A 139 -6.25 12.40 23.11
CA HIS A 139 -5.33 11.32 23.47
C HIS A 139 -5.89 10.01 22.96
N ASN A 140 -5.30 9.47 21.88
CA ASN A 140 -5.70 8.17 21.36
C ASN A 140 -5.05 7.07 22.23
N SER A 141 -5.80 6.53 23.19
CA SER A 141 -5.37 5.40 24.01
C SER A 141 -5.30 4.14 23.14
N GLU A 142 -4.08 3.66 22.90
CA GLU A 142 -3.79 2.35 22.28
C GLU A 142 -4.56 1.24 23.00
N ASN A 143 -5.28 0.39 22.26
CA ASN A 143 -5.90 -0.81 22.82
C ASN A 143 -5.08 -2.06 22.47
N LYS A 144 -4.85 -2.80 23.54
CA LYS A 144 -4.01 -3.96 23.83
C LYS A 144 -4.22 -5.19 22.95
#